data_AF-A0A2M7IS04-F1
#
_entry.id   AF-A0A2M7IS04-F1
#
_cell.length_a   1.000
_cell.length_b   1.000
_cell.length_c   1.000
_cell.angle_alpha   90.00
_cell.angle_beta   90.00
_cell.angle_gamma   90.00
#
_symmetry.space_group_name_H-M   'P 1'
#
loop_
_entity.id
_entity.type
_entity.pdbx_description
1 polymer ?
#
loop_
_entity_poly.entity_id
_entity_poly.type
_entity_poly.pdbx_seq_one_letter_code
_entity_poly.pdbx_strand_id
1 'polypeptide(L)'
;VQERLRDFGIKETIVAKNIGYELRCADPIPFDMEYTRDLGFSAAQFILDGGNAAMVSIQNGHFVPLYFKDILDPVTNKTRVRMVDPASESFLIARRYMLRLNKADFEDPHEIAKFAATCGLTMEEFRKQFYYIIENDQLYIKIKEGKTKLVPSESNLAHNGKIKKVEISGDDRAITK
;
A
#
# COMPACT_ATOMS: atom_id res chain seq x y z
N VAL A 1 8.09 -7.78 20.23
CA VAL A 1 6.90 -6.88 20.23
C VAL A 1 6.28 -6.76 21.61
N GLN A 2 5.80 -7.85 22.23
CA GLN A 2 5.22 -7.80 23.59
C GLN A 2 6.16 -7.15 24.62
N GLU A 3 7.45 -7.52 24.62
CA GLU A 3 8.46 -6.89 25.50
C GLU A 3 8.56 -5.39 25.26
N ARG A 4 8.62 -4.99 23.99
CA ARG A 4 8.72 -3.59 23.61
C ARG A 4 7.51 -2.74 24.04
N LEU A 5 6.30 -3.31 23.99
CA LEU A 5 5.09 -2.63 24.47
C LEU A 5 5.08 -2.49 26.00
N ARG A 6 5.60 -3.50 26.72
CA ARG A 6 5.75 -3.44 28.18
C ARG A 6 6.69 -2.32 28.62
N ASP A 7 7.77 -2.05 27.89
CA ASP A 7 8.68 -0.93 28.17
C ASP A 7 7.95 0.43 28.18
N PHE A 8 6.86 0.54 27.41
CA PHE A 8 6.02 1.74 27.32
C PHE A 8 4.81 1.72 28.26
N GLY A 9 4.65 0.68 29.08
CA GLY A 9 3.47 0.52 29.95
C GLY A 9 2.18 0.18 29.20
N ILE A 10 2.27 -0.25 27.94
CA ILE A 10 1.13 -0.57 27.08
C ILE A 10 0.83 -2.08 27.28
N LYS A 11 -0.39 -2.41 27.75
CA LYS A 11 -0.79 -3.78 28.15
C LYS A 11 -1.77 -4.40 27.16
N GLU A 12 -1.27 -5.27 26.29
CA GLU A 12 -2.06 -5.86 25.20
C GLU A 12 -1.91 -7.37 25.17
N THR A 13 -3.01 -8.03 24.80
CA THR A 13 -3.00 -9.46 24.51
C THR A 13 -2.68 -9.65 23.03
N ILE A 14 -1.46 -10.07 22.72
CA ILE A 14 -1.05 -10.41 21.36
C ILE A 14 -1.20 -11.92 21.17
N VAL A 15 -2.06 -12.32 20.25
CA VAL A 15 -2.25 -13.72 19.84
C VAL A 15 -1.76 -13.88 18.40
N ALA A 16 -0.83 -14.80 18.19
CA ALA A 16 -0.40 -15.15 16.85
C ALA A 16 -1.49 -16.02 16.17
N LYS A 17 -1.95 -15.59 15.00
CA LYS A 17 -2.82 -16.40 14.13
C LYS A 17 -2.12 -16.63 12.80
N ASN A 18 -1.99 -17.90 12.43
CA ASN A 18 -1.57 -18.27 11.08
C ASN A 18 -2.83 -18.32 10.21
N ILE A 19 -2.92 -17.42 9.22
CA ILE A 19 -4.08 -17.28 8.32
C ILE A 19 -3.85 -17.90 6.94
N GLY A 20 -2.77 -18.68 6.76
CA GLY A 20 -2.32 -19.13 5.45
C GLY A 20 -3.29 -20.06 4.73
N TYR A 21 -3.94 -20.96 5.46
CA TYR A 21 -4.92 -21.90 4.86
C TYR A 21 -6.22 -21.17 4.53
N GLU A 22 -6.67 -20.31 5.44
CA GLU A 22 -7.90 -19.52 5.27
C GLU A 22 -7.83 -18.61 4.04
N LEU A 23 -6.67 -18.00 3.78
CA LEU A 23 -6.48 -17.16 2.60
C LEU A 23 -6.39 -17.95 1.28
N ARG A 24 -5.98 -19.23 1.32
CA ARG A 24 -5.79 -20.05 0.10
C ARG A 24 -7.00 -20.91 -0.25
N CYS A 25 -7.87 -21.14 0.72
CA CYS A 25 -9.05 -21.99 0.57
C CYS A 25 -10.36 -21.21 0.65
N ALA A 26 -10.30 -19.88 0.61
CA ALA A 26 -11.47 -19.05 0.40
C ALA A 26 -11.96 -19.17 -1.05
N ASP A 27 -13.28 -19.12 -1.23
CA ASP A 27 -13.88 -19.05 -2.56
C ASP A 27 -13.42 -17.76 -3.28
N PRO A 28 -13.18 -17.81 -4.60
CA PRO A 28 -12.74 -16.65 -5.36
C PRO A 28 -13.79 -15.55 -5.33
N ILE A 29 -13.35 -14.29 -5.21
CA ILE A 29 -14.25 -13.14 -5.33
C ILE A 29 -14.64 -12.92 -6.81
N PRO A 30 -15.69 -12.13 -7.12
CA PRO A 30 -16.10 -11.88 -8.51
C PRO A 30 -14.96 -11.39 -9.41
N PHE A 31 -14.07 -10.54 -8.87
CA PHE A 31 -12.88 -10.07 -9.60
C PHE A 31 -11.95 -11.23 -9.98
N ASP A 32 -11.68 -12.17 -9.07
CA ASP A 32 -10.81 -13.31 -9.36
C ASP A 32 -11.42 -14.21 -10.46
N MET A 33 -12.75 -14.38 -10.43
CA MET A 33 -13.47 -15.17 -11.44
C MET A 33 -13.39 -14.53 -12.84
N GLU A 34 -13.57 -13.22 -12.93
CA GLU A 34 -13.44 -12.46 -14.17
C GLU A 34 -11.99 -12.48 -14.67
N TYR A 35 -11.05 -12.14 -13.80
CA TYR A 35 -9.63 -12.10 -14.12
C TYR A 35 -9.10 -13.45 -14.64
N THR A 36 -9.47 -14.56 -13.98
CA THR A 36 -9.04 -15.90 -14.42
C THR A 36 -9.72 -16.36 -15.70
N ARG A 37 -10.97 -15.95 -15.95
CA ARG A 37 -11.67 -16.19 -17.23
C ARG A 37 -10.93 -15.50 -18.38
N ASP A 38 -10.58 -14.23 -18.20
CA ASP A 38 -9.90 -13.43 -19.22
C ASP A 38 -8.48 -13.93 -19.48
N LEU A 39 -7.76 -14.34 -18.44
CA LEU A 39 -6.47 -15.02 -18.57
C LEU A 39 -6.59 -16.32 -19.36
N GLY A 40 -7.60 -17.15 -19.07
CA GLY A 40 -7.84 -18.41 -19.76
C GLY A 40 -8.13 -18.21 -21.26
N PHE A 41 -8.99 -17.25 -21.59
CA PHE A 41 -9.28 -16.89 -22.98
C PHE A 41 -8.01 -16.38 -23.69
N SER A 42 -7.29 -15.45 -23.07
CA SER A 42 -6.06 -14.88 -23.63
C SER A 42 -4.97 -15.94 -23.84
N ALA A 43 -4.85 -16.90 -22.93
CA ALA A 43 -3.93 -18.03 -23.05
C ALA A 43 -4.26 -18.91 -24.27
N ALA A 44 -5.53 -19.27 -24.43
CA ALA A 44 -5.98 -20.10 -25.54
C ALA A 44 -5.77 -19.38 -26.87
N GLN A 45 -6.18 -18.10 -26.96
CA GLN A 45 -6.01 -17.28 -28.16
C GLN A 45 -4.53 -17.13 -28.52
N PHE A 46 -3.66 -16.85 -27.54
CA PHE A 46 -2.21 -16.71 -27.76
C PHE A 46 -1.58 -17.96 -28.37
N ILE A 47 -1.98 -19.16 -27.93
CA ILE A 47 -1.49 -20.43 -28.49
C ILE A 47 -2.03 -20.65 -29.92
N LEU A 48 -3.32 -20.36 -30.15
CA LEU A 48 -3.95 -20.50 -31.47
C LEU A 48 -3.32 -19.57 -32.51
N ASP A 49 -2.89 -18.39 -32.10
CA ASP A 49 -2.18 -17.42 -32.95
C ASP A 49 -0.70 -17.79 -33.16
N GLY A 50 -0.26 -18.96 -32.68
CA GLY A 50 1.11 -19.46 -32.84
C GLY A 50 2.11 -18.98 -31.78
N GLY A 51 1.63 -18.30 -30.73
CA GLY A 51 2.42 -17.87 -29.59
C GLY A 51 2.94 -19.05 -28.76
N ASN A 52 4.13 -18.90 -28.18
CA ASN A 52 4.74 -19.90 -27.30
C ASN A 52 5.60 -19.25 -26.20
N ALA A 53 6.00 -20.07 -25.22
CA ALA A 53 7.01 -19.74 -24.21
C ALA A 53 6.79 -18.40 -23.48
N ALA A 54 5.54 -18.10 -23.11
CA ALA A 54 5.18 -16.90 -22.37
C ALA A 54 4.25 -17.20 -21.19
N MET A 55 4.39 -16.39 -20.14
CA MET A 55 3.41 -16.26 -19.08
C MET A 55 2.33 -15.27 -19.51
N VAL A 56 1.07 -15.66 -19.36
CA VAL A 56 -0.09 -14.81 -19.67
C VAL A 56 -0.28 -13.80 -18.55
N SER A 57 -0.41 -12.52 -18.90
CA SER A 57 -0.68 -11.46 -17.93
C SER A 57 -1.69 -10.47 -18.47
N ILE A 58 -2.42 -9.81 -17.57
CA ILE A 58 -3.25 -8.65 -17.90
C ILE A 58 -2.66 -7.44 -17.18
N GLN A 59 -2.35 -6.38 -17.92
CA GLN A 59 -1.78 -5.14 -17.40
C GLN A 59 -2.64 -3.98 -17.87
N ASN A 60 -3.15 -3.18 -16.93
CA ASN A 60 -4.07 -2.07 -17.19
C ASN A 60 -5.27 -2.48 -18.08
N GLY A 61 -5.81 -3.67 -17.86
CA GLY A 61 -6.95 -4.20 -18.63
C GLY A 61 -6.61 -4.81 -19.99
N HIS A 62 -5.33 -4.87 -20.37
CA HIS A 62 -4.89 -5.42 -21.66
C HIS A 62 -4.08 -6.70 -21.48
N PHE A 63 -4.29 -7.68 -22.35
CA PHE A 63 -3.41 -8.85 -22.43
C PHE A 63 -2.00 -8.43 -22.83
N VAL A 64 -1.01 -8.84 -22.03
CA VAL A 64 0.41 -8.61 -22.28
C VAL A 64 1.15 -9.94 -22.05
N PRO A 65 1.70 -10.57 -23.10
CA PRO A 65 2.51 -11.78 -22.93
C PRO A 65 3.87 -11.43 -22.33
N LEU A 66 4.29 -12.17 -21.30
CA LEU A 66 5.60 -12.06 -20.67
C LEU A 66 6.45 -13.28 -21.04
N TYR A 67 7.34 -13.13 -22.02
CA TYR A 67 8.15 -14.25 -22.51
C TYR A 67 9.15 -14.75 -21.46
N PHE A 68 9.32 -16.07 -21.38
CA PHE A 68 10.22 -16.68 -20.41
C PHE A 68 11.67 -16.18 -20.54
N LYS A 69 12.14 -15.93 -21.77
CA LYS A 69 13.47 -15.36 -22.04
C LYS A 69 13.70 -13.99 -21.38
N ASP A 70 12.63 -13.22 -21.15
CA ASP A 70 12.70 -11.85 -20.62
C ASP A 70 12.53 -11.81 -19.09
N ILE A 71 11.89 -12.84 -18.51
CA ILE A 71 11.57 -12.91 -17.07
C ILE A 71 12.42 -13.90 -16.28
N LEU A 72 13.07 -14.87 -16.95
CA LEU A 72 13.99 -15.80 -16.33
C LEU A 72 15.38 -15.18 -16.24
N ASP A 73 16.00 -15.34 -15.07
CA ASP A 73 17.42 -15.08 -14.89
C ASP A 73 18.22 -16.16 -15.65
N PRO A 74 19.14 -15.78 -16.56
CA PRO A 74 19.86 -16.72 -17.41
C PRO A 74 20.85 -17.60 -16.65
N VAL A 75 21.27 -17.21 -15.44
CA VAL A 75 22.21 -17.95 -14.61
C VAL A 75 21.46 -18.89 -13.66
N THR A 76 20.39 -18.40 -13.03
CA THR A 76 19.69 -19.16 -11.99
C THR A 76 18.48 -19.95 -12.51
N ASN A 77 18.02 -19.67 -13.73
CA ASN A 77 16.77 -20.19 -14.32
C ASN A 77 15.52 -19.95 -13.45
N LYS A 78 15.60 -19.00 -12.51
CA LYS A 78 14.47 -18.58 -11.68
C LYS A 78 13.82 -17.35 -12.27
N THR A 79 12.52 -17.21 -12.07
CA THR A 79 11.81 -15.98 -12.39
C THR A 79 12.33 -14.85 -11.49
N ARG A 80 12.57 -13.69 -12.10
CA ARG A 80 12.95 -12.49 -11.34
C ARG A 80 11.81 -12.10 -10.39
N VAL A 81 12.15 -11.81 -9.14
CA VAL A 81 11.17 -11.33 -8.16
C VAL A 81 10.74 -9.92 -8.56
N ARG A 82 9.45 -9.75 -8.86
CA ARG A 82 8.86 -8.44 -9.12
C ARG A 82 8.53 -7.78 -7.79
N MET A 83 9.33 -6.79 -7.41
CA MET A 83 9.02 -5.97 -6.24
C MET A 83 7.85 -5.03 -6.53
N VAL A 84 7.06 -4.72 -5.50
CA VAL A 84 6.06 -3.66 -5.54
C VAL A 84 6.79 -2.35 -5.87
N ASP A 85 6.20 -1.52 -6.73
CA ASP A 85 6.72 -0.18 -6.99
C ASP A 85 6.09 0.83 -6.00
N PRO A 86 6.85 1.35 -5.03
CA PRO A 86 6.34 2.31 -4.07
C PRO A 86 6.02 3.68 -4.68
N ALA A 87 6.46 3.95 -5.91
CA ALA A 87 6.15 5.17 -6.64
C ALA A 87 4.88 5.06 -7.52
N SER A 88 4.24 3.89 -7.57
CA SER A 88 3.02 3.68 -8.35
C SER A 88 1.81 4.35 -7.70
N GLU A 89 0.88 4.84 -8.53
CA GLU A 89 -0.33 5.54 -8.05
C GLU A 89 -1.20 4.64 -7.16
N SER A 90 -1.38 3.38 -7.56
CA SER A 90 -2.13 2.39 -6.78
C SER A 90 -1.53 2.16 -5.39
N PHE A 91 -0.19 2.10 -5.31
CA PHE A 91 0.50 2.00 -4.02
C PHE A 91 0.30 3.26 -3.16
N LEU A 92 0.42 4.46 -3.76
CA LEU A 92 0.22 5.72 -3.05
C LEU A 92 -1.20 5.83 -2.49
N ILE A 93 -2.21 5.47 -3.28
CA ILE A 93 -3.62 5.46 -2.86
C ILE A 93 -3.83 4.46 -1.72
N ALA A 94 -3.37 3.21 -1.89
CA ALA A 94 -3.49 2.20 -0.85
C ALA A 94 -2.82 2.64 0.46
N ARG A 95 -1.62 3.23 0.35
CA ARG A 95 -0.86 3.73 1.50
C ARG A 95 -1.58 4.86 2.24
N ARG A 96 -2.32 5.73 1.55
CA ARG A 96 -3.14 6.78 2.19
C ARG A 96 -4.23 6.24 3.10
N TYR A 97 -4.73 5.04 2.84
CA TYR A 97 -5.75 4.39 3.67
C TYR A 97 -5.15 3.56 4.83
N MET A 98 -3.84 3.37 4.87
CA MET A 98 -3.19 2.62 5.95
C MET A 98 -3.08 3.47 7.21
N LEU A 99 -3.41 2.87 8.36
CA LEU A 99 -3.05 3.43 9.65
C LEU A 99 -1.56 3.17 9.90
N ARG A 100 -0.74 4.22 9.74
CA ARG A 100 0.72 4.16 9.87
C ARG A 100 1.26 5.51 10.29
N LEU A 101 2.36 5.50 11.04
CA LEU A 101 3.18 6.70 11.23
C LEU A 101 3.73 7.19 9.89
N ASN A 102 3.54 8.47 9.63
CA ASN A 102 3.92 9.16 8.41
C ASN A 102 4.80 10.38 8.74
N LYS A 103 5.28 11.11 7.74
CA LYS A 103 6.20 12.22 7.97
C LYS A 103 5.53 13.38 8.71
N ALA A 104 4.27 13.67 8.39
CA ALA A 104 3.50 14.73 9.03
C ALA A 104 3.33 14.51 10.54
N ASP A 105 3.24 13.26 11.00
CA ASP A 105 3.19 12.89 12.43
C ASP A 105 4.41 13.37 13.23
N PHE A 106 5.59 13.42 12.59
CA PHE A 106 6.84 13.86 13.23
C PHE A 106 7.13 15.35 13.01
N GLU A 107 6.39 16.01 12.11
CA GLU A 107 6.51 17.43 11.79
C GLU A 107 5.50 18.29 12.57
N ASP A 108 4.37 17.72 13.00
CA ASP A 108 3.39 18.38 13.87
C ASP A 108 3.74 18.17 15.36
N PRO A 109 4.14 19.24 16.10
CA PRO A 109 4.45 19.15 17.53
C PRO A 109 3.28 18.62 18.37
N HIS A 110 2.03 18.83 17.93
CA HIS A 110 0.87 18.36 18.66
C HIS A 110 0.68 16.84 18.51
N GLU A 111 0.88 16.29 17.31
CA GLU A 111 0.76 14.84 17.07
C GLU A 111 1.90 14.07 17.76
N ILE A 112 3.14 14.52 17.61
CA ILE A 112 4.27 13.85 18.26
C ILE A 112 4.15 13.89 19.79
N ALA A 113 3.58 14.96 20.37
CA ALA A 113 3.31 15.03 21.80
C ALA A 113 2.27 13.99 22.25
N LYS A 114 1.20 13.76 21.47
CA LYS A 114 0.21 12.72 21.77
C LYS A 114 0.83 11.33 21.74
N PHE A 115 1.63 11.01 20.72
CA PHE A 115 2.28 9.71 20.61
C PHE A 115 3.31 9.49 21.73
N ALA A 116 4.15 10.49 22.01
CA ALA A 116 5.12 10.44 23.10
C ALA A 116 4.44 10.24 24.46
N ALA A 117 3.36 10.96 24.74
CA ALA A 117 2.56 10.80 25.96
C ALA A 117 1.96 9.38 26.07
N THR A 118 1.48 8.82 24.96
CA THR A 118 0.94 7.45 24.92
C THR A 118 2.00 6.41 25.28
N CYS A 119 3.26 6.64 24.88
CA CYS A 119 4.38 5.75 25.19
C CYS A 119 5.12 6.09 26.50
N GLY A 120 4.71 7.13 27.22
CA GLY A 120 5.43 7.60 28.42
C GLY A 120 6.82 8.17 28.13
N LEU A 121 7.06 8.70 26.92
CA LEU A 121 8.34 9.23 26.46
C LEU A 121 8.30 10.76 26.31
N THR A 122 9.48 11.38 26.21
CA THR A 122 9.62 12.75 25.70
C THR A 122 9.47 12.77 24.18
N MET A 123 9.13 13.92 23.61
CA MET A 123 9.03 14.09 22.14
C MET A 123 10.35 13.76 21.43
N GLU A 124 11.48 14.17 22.02
CA GLU A 124 12.82 13.90 21.47
C GLU A 124 13.16 12.41 21.48
N GLU A 125 12.87 11.73 22.59
CA GLU A 125 13.13 10.29 22.71
C GLU A 125 12.21 9.47 21.80
N PHE A 126 10.94 9.87 21.69
CA PHE A 126 10.01 9.25 20.72
C PHE A 126 10.54 9.38 19.29
N ARG A 127 10.97 10.59 18.89
CA ARG A 127 11.56 10.81 17.56
C ARG A 127 12.80 9.93 17.36
N LYS A 128 13.72 9.92 18.32
CA LYS A 128 14.95 9.12 18.25
C LYS A 128 14.66 7.63 18.05
N GLN A 129 13.62 7.10 18.70
CA GLN A 129 13.31 5.68 18.63
C GLN A 129 12.50 5.27 17.39
N PHE A 130 11.64 6.13 16.84
CA PHE A 130 10.69 5.75 15.78
C PHE A 130 10.93 6.41 14.42
N TYR A 131 11.77 7.46 14.34
CA TYR A 131 11.98 8.18 13.08
C TYR A 131 12.64 7.33 11.98
N TYR A 132 13.35 6.25 12.35
CA TYR A 132 13.90 5.28 11.40
C TYR A 132 12.83 4.67 10.48
N ILE A 133 11.55 4.67 10.90
CA ILE A 133 10.41 4.22 10.07
C ILE A 133 10.29 5.08 8.83
N ILE A 134 10.49 6.39 8.96
CA ILE A 134 10.43 7.36 7.86
C ILE A 134 11.71 7.28 7.03
N GLU A 135 12.88 7.16 7.67
CA GLU A 135 14.17 7.10 6.98
C GLU A 135 14.32 5.86 6.08
N ASN A 136 13.84 4.71 6.55
CA ASN A 136 13.90 3.44 5.80
C ASN A 136 12.70 3.23 4.87
N ASP A 137 11.75 4.16 4.85
CA ASP A 137 10.57 4.00 4.04
C ASP A 137 10.89 4.20 2.56
N GLN A 138 10.62 3.17 1.75
CA GLN A 138 10.89 3.20 0.33
C GLN A 138 10.10 4.28 -0.41
N LEU A 139 8.92 4.68 0.08
CA LEU A 139 8.21 5.81 -0.52
C LEU A 139 8.98 7.12 -0.32
N TYR A 140 9.35 7.46 0.91
CA TYR A 140 10.04 8.72 1.19
C TYR A 140 11.42 8.79 0.53
N ILE A 141 12.13 7.66 0.45
CA ILE A 141 13.37 7.56 -0.31
C ILE A 141 13.12 7.91 -1.78
N LYS A 142 12.11 7.31 -2.42
CA LYS A 142 11.78 7.62 -3.82
C LYS A 142 11.31 9.06 -4.05
N ILE A 143 10.58 9.64 -3.10
CA ILE A 143 10.18 11.06 -3.15
C ILE A 143 11.44 11.97 -3.09
N LYS A 144 12.37 11.68 -2.17
CA LYS A 144 13.63 12.43 -2.04
C LYS A 144 14.49 12.34 -3.30
N GLU A 145 14.46 11.20 -3.98
CA GLU A 145 15.13 10.97 -5.26
C GLU A 145 14.40 11.59 -6.47
N GLY A 146 13.22 12.21 -6.29
CA GLY A 146 12.43 12.81 -7.36
C GLY A 146 11.80 11.79 -8.33
N LYS A 147 11.68 10.52 -7.93
CA LYS A 147 11.20 9.42 -8.79
C LYS A 147 9.69 9.16 -8.70
N THR A 148 8.94 10.03 -8.04
CA THR A 148 7.48 9.90 -7.85
C THR A 148 6.71 10.87 -8.73
N LYS A 149 5.73 10.36 -9.50
CA LYS A 149 4.88 11.18 -10.39
C LYS A 149 3.85 12.04 -9.65
N LEU A 150 3.41 11.57 -8.49
CA LEU A 150 2.52 12.29 -7.58
C LEU A 150 3.26 12.46 -6.25
N VAL A 151 3.33 13.69 -5.75
CA VAL A 151 3.81 13.98 -4.40
C VAL A 151 2.58 14.25 -3.54
N PRO A 152 2.13 13.27 -2.75
CA PRO A 152 0.97 13.49 -1.90
C PRO A 152 1.36 14.44 -0.77
N SER A 153 0.60 15.52 -0.54
CA SER A 153 0.72 16.29 0.71
C SER A 153 0.17 15.44 1.86
N GLU A 154 1.05 14.76 2.60
CA GLU A 154 0.61 14.00 3.77
C GLU A 154 -0.02 14.96 4.78
N SER A 155 -1.25 14.64 5.20
CA SER A 155 -1.96 15.41 6.21
C SER A 155 -2.74 14.47 7.10
N ASN A 156 -2.70 14.74 8.39
CA ASN A 156 -3.45 14.01 9.40
C ASN A 156 -4.87 14.56 9.59
N LEU A 157 -5.30 15.50 8.73
CA LEU A 157 -6.61 16.14 8.78
C LEU A 157 -7.76 15.13 8.76
N ALA A 158 -7.62 14.06 7.98
CA ALA A 158 -8.62 12.98 7.90
C ALA A 158 -8.79 12.21 9.21
N HIS A 159 -7.74 12.12 10.04
CA HIS A 159 -7.72 11.39 11.30
C HIS A 159 -8.05 12.27 12.51
N ASN A 160 -7.90 13.59 12.37
CA ASN A 160 -8.07 14.56 13.45
C ASN A 160 -9.52 14.95 13.75
N GLY A 161 -10.51 14.35 13.08
CA GLY A 161 -11.95 14.62 13.30
C GLY A 161 -12.41 16.05 12.98
N LYS A 162 -11.48 16.96 12.68
CA LYS A 162 -11.72 18.34 12.25
C LYS A 162 -12.00 18.38 10.76
N ILE A 163 -13.06 17.70 10.32
CA ILE A 163 -13.66 18.02 9.02
C ILE A 163 -14.21 19.44 9.20
N LYS A 164 -13.56 20.45 8.63
CA LYS A 164 -14.21 21.75 8.46
C LYS A 164 -15.51 21.44 7.73
N LYS A 165 -16.66 21.71 8.35
CA LYS A 165 -17.94 21.76 7.63
C LYS A 165 -17.67 22.62 6.40
N VAL A 166 -17.73 21.99 5.22
CA VAL A 166 -17.81 22.73 3.99
C VAL A 166 -19.18 23.41 4.08
N GLU A 167 -19.19 24.71 4.39
CA GLU A 167 -20.39 25.51 4.22
C GLU A 167 -20.67 25.53 2.72
N ILE A 168 -21.55 24.63 2.29
CA ILE A 168 -22.15 24.69 0.97
C ILE A 168 -23.03 25.94 1.04
N SER A 169 -22.53 27.06 0.52
CA SER A 169 -23.36 28.23 0.26
C SER A 169 -24.48 27.79 -0.66
N GLY A 170 -25.68 27.64 -0.11
CA GLY A 170 -26.84 27.19 -0.85
C GLY A 170 -27.26 28.22 -1.86
N ASP A 171 -26.92 27.99 -3.12
CA ASP A 171 -27.68 28.48 -4.25
C ASP A 171 -27.60 27.47 -5.40
N ASP A 172 -28.35 26.38 -5.28
CA ASP A 172 -28.71 25.53 -6.42
C ASP A 172 -30.08 24.89 -6.15
N ARG A 173 -31.10 25.74 -6.08
CA ARG A 173 -32.48 25.35 -6.41
C ARG A 173 -32.66 25.40 -7.93
N ALA A 174 -31.97 24.52 -8.63
CA ALA A 174 -32.32 24.07 -9.98
C ALA A 174 -31.52 22.79 -10.14
N ILE A 175 -32.12 21.60 -10.04
CA ILE A 175 -32.84 20.98 -11.13
C ILE A 175 -33.69 19.87 -10.52
N THR A 176 -35.02 20.03 -10.56
CA THR A 176 -35.97 18.93 -10.47
C THR A 176 -36.90 19.08 -11.66
N LYS A 177 -36.63 18.31 -12.71
CA LYS A 177 -37.60 17.85 -13.70
C LYS A 177 -37.19 16.46 -14.15
#